data_AF-A0A534E5U2-F1
#
_entry.id   AF-A0A534E5U2-F1
#
_cell.length_a   1.000
_cell.length_b   1.000
_cell.length_c   1.000
_cell.angle_alpha   90.00
_cell.angle_beta   90.00
_cell.angle_gamma   90.00
#
_symmetry.space_group_name_H-M   'P 1'
#
loop_
_entity.id
_entity.type
_entity.pdbx_description
1 polymer ?
#
loop_
_entity_poly.entity_id
_entity_poly.type
_entity_poly.pdbx_seq_one_letter_code
_entity_poly.pdbx_strand_id
1 'polypeptide(L)'
;MPINPRLLIAAVTALCACALLAPARSLRGAESPTQGASAAALIEKLGLHVAPQPVRERQGWHSPRIVLVNPELHELLPQLQQAAPHAKLIEMSAASARELAGADAALGVCSAEVLSKAKQLQWIQWLAAGVERCVQQPLVRERRMLLTNLQRTMGPSMAEHVLGMMLVLSRHLDYFLKQQQQ
;
A
#
# COMPACT_ATOMS: atom_id res chain seq x y z
N MET A 1 -20.70 -16.71 -52.82
CA MET A 1 -21.77 -17.54 -52.21
C MET A 1 -22.50 -16.67 -51.20
N PRO A 2 -23.79 -16.32 -51.40
CA PRO A 2 -24.50 -15.46 -50.46
C PRO A 2 -24.96 -16.26 -49.24
N ILE A 3 -24.70 -15.73 -48.05
CA ILE A 3 -25.06 -16.32 -46.75
C ILE A 3 -26.57 -16.12 -46.53
N ASN A 4 -27.25 -17.21 -46.19
CA ASN A 4 -28.70 -17.30 -46.15
C ASN A 4 -29.26 -16.65 -44.87
N PRO A 5 -30.12 -15.61 -44.94
CA PRO A 5 -30.52 -14.80 -43.77
C PRO A 5 -31.35 -15.55 -42.71
N ARG A 6 -31.81 -16.77 -43.02
CA ARG A 6 -32.52 -17.63 -42.06
C ARG A 6 -31.63 -18.26 -41.00
N LEU A 7 -30.32 -18.40 -41.25
CA LEU A 7 -29.36 -18.90 -40.24
C LEU A 7 -29.01 -17.85 -39.16
N LEU A 8 -29.13 -16.56 -39.49
CA LEU A 8 -28.86 -15.47 -38.55
C LEU A 8 -29.95 -15.32 -37.48
N ILE A 9 -31.20 -15.65 -37.80
CA ILE A 9 -32.34 -15.49 -36.87
C ILE A 9 -32.36 -16.62 -35.82
N ALA A 10 -31.91 -17.82 -36.16
CA ALA A 10 -31.85 -18.95 -35.23
C ALA A 10 -30.73 -18.83 -34.18
N ALA A 11 -29.63 -18.12 -34.50
CA ALA A 11 -28.53 -17.91 -33.56
C ALA A 11 -28.83 -16.84 -32.50
N VAL A 12 -29.70 -15.86 -32.82
CA VAL A 12 -30.05 -14.76 -31.90
C VAL A 12 -31.08 -15.20 -30.85
N THR A 13 -31.95 -16.15 -31.16
CA THR A 13 -32.96 -16.65 -30.19
C THR A 13 -32.40 -17.63 -29.16
N ALA A 14 -31.31 -18.35 -29.47
CA ALA A 14 -30.65 -19.25 -28.52
C ALA A 14 -29.86 -18.49 -27.43
N LEU A 15 -29.41 -17.25 -27.70
CA LEU A 15 -28.67 -16.44 -26.73
C LEU A 15 -29.58 -15.76 -25.68
N CYS A 16 -30.86 -15.56 -25.98
CA CYS A 16 -31.82 -14.94 -25.05
C CYS A 16 -32.43 -15.93 -24.03
N ALA A 17 -32.38 -17.24 -24.30
CA ALA A 17 -32.99 -18.24 -23.42
C ALA A 17 -32.10 -18.66 -22.22
N CYS A 18 -30.77 -18.48 -22.30
CA CYS A 18 -29.87 -18.80 -21.19
C CYS A 18 -29.75 -17.69 -20.13
N ALA A 19 -30.34 -16.51 -20.35
CA ALA A 19 -30.27 -15.40 -19.40
C ALA A 19 -31.32 -15.46 -18.27
N LEU A 20 -32.30 -16.37 -18.34
CA LEU A 20 -33.46 -16.37 -17.44
C LEU A 20 -33.46 -17.48 -16.36
N LEU A 21 -32.40 -18.29 -16.27
CA LEU A 21 -32.30 -19.40 -15.30
C LEU A 21 -31.07 -19.34 -14.38
N ALA A 22 -30.35 -18.22 -14.33
CA ALA A 22 -29.34 -18.02 -13.29
C ALA A 22 -30.04 -17.69 -11.96
N PRO A 23 -29.89 -18.52 -10.89
CA PRO A 23 -30.38 -18.13 -9.58
C PRO A 23 -29.68 -16.82 -9.19
N ALA A 24 -30.47 -15.87 -8.71
CA ALA A 24 -29.97 -14.62 -8.13
C ALA A 24 -29.01 -14.97 -6.99
N ARG A 25 -27.72 -15.03 -7.30
CA ARG A 25 -26.65 -14.97 -6.30
C ARG A 25 -26.79 -13.59 -5.70
N SER A 26 -27.52 -13.52 -4.59
CA SER A 26 -27.50 -12.39 -3.69
C SER A 26 -26.05 -11.95 -3.57
N LEU A 27 -25.75 -10.74 -4.06
CA LEU A 27 -24.46 -10.10 -3.85
C LEU A 27 -24.32 -10.07 -2.33
N ARG A 28 -23.52 -11.00 -1.81
CA ARG A 28 -23.10 -11.05 -0.42
C ARG A 28 -22.70 -9.62 -0.11
N GLY A 29 -23.46 -8.98 0.79
CA GLY A 29 -23.15 -7.63 1.22
C GLY A 29 -21.66 -7.59 1.52
N ALA A 30 -20.96 -6.64 0.91
CA ALA A 30 -19.56 -6.42 1.17
C ALA A 30 -19.41 -6.37 2.69
N GLU A 31 -18.83 -7.42 3.27
CA GLU A 31 -18.49 -7.44 4.68
C GLU A 31 -17.61 -6.22 4.91
N SER A 32 -18.05 -5.36 5.83
CA SER A 32 -17.31 -4.21 6.30
C SER A 32 -15.87 -4.64 6.60
N PRO A 33 -14.83 -4.00 6.01
CA PRO A 33 -13.45 -4.43 6.12
C PRO A 33 -12.90 -4.08 7.51
N THR A 34 -13.33 -4.80 8.53
CA THR A 34 -12.78 -4.71 9.90
C THR A 34 -11.92 -5.91 10.25
N GLN A 35 -11.76 -6.87 9.33
CA GLN A 35 -10.83 -7.99 9.47
C GLN A 35 -9.84 -7.97 8.30
N GLY A 36 -8.93 -6.99 8.32
CA GLY A 36 -7.69 -7.13 7.57
C GLY A 36 -6.99 -8.44 7.96
N ALA A 37 -6.20 -9.02 7.06
CA ALA A 37 -5.41 -10.21 7.36
C ALA A 37 -4.70 -10.02 8.71
N SER A 38 -4.93 -10.93 9.66
CA SER A 38 -4.24 -10.92 10.95
C SER A 38 -2.74 -10.77 10.72
N ALA A 39 -2.04 -10.01 11.56
CA ALA A 39 -0.59 -9.82 11.42
C ALA A 39 0.16 -11.16 11.26
N ALA A 40 -0.31 -12.23 11.91
CA ALA A 40 0.20 -13.58 11.75
C ALA A 40 0.09 -14.12 10.30
N ALA A 41 -1.06 -13.92 9.65
CA ALA A 41 -1.29 -14.33 8.27
C ALA A 41 -0.40 -13.54 7.29
N LEU A 42 -0.17 -12.25 7.55
CA LEU A 42 0.75 -11.45 6.75
C LEU A 42 2.21 -11.89 6.93
N ILE A 43 2.62 -12.20 8.18
CA ILE A 43 3.95 -12.73 8.47
C ILE A 43 4.21 -14.02 7.70
N GLU A 44 3.27 -14.97 7.75
CA GLU A 44 3.38 -16.23 7.03
C GLU A 44 3.39 -16.02 5.52
N LYS A 45 2.41 -15.30 4.97
CA LYS A 45 2.27 -15.05 3.53
C LYS A 45 3.50 -14.37 2.93
N LEU A 46 4.07 -13.41 3.64
CA LEU A 46 5.23 -12.65 3.18
C LEU A 46 6.55 -13.33 3.57
N GLY A 47 6.54 -14.43 4.33
CA GLY A 47 7.76 -15.08 4.82
C GLY A 47 8.62 -14.14 5.65
N LEU A 48 8.01 -13.34 6.53
CA LEU A 48 8.72 -12.40 7.39
C LEU A 48 9.37 -13.13 8.58
N HIS A 49 10.59 -12.73 8.92
CA HIS A 49 11.26 -13.21 10.11
C HIS A 49 10.73 -12.49 11.35
N VAL A 50 10.23 -13.27 12.31
CA VAL A 50 9.74 -12.76 13.60
C VAL A 50 10.94 -12.58 14.54
N ALA A 51 11.07 -11.39 15.11
CA ALA A 51 12.08 -11.11 16.13
C ALA A 51 11.75 -11.87 17.43
N PRO A 52 12.77 -12.30 18.22
CA PRO A 52 12.55 -13.02 19.47
C PRO A 52 11.88 -12.16 20.54
N GLN A 53 12.04 -10.83 20.47
CA GLN A 53 11.43 -9.89 21.40
C GLN A 53 10.41 -9.02 20.67
N PRO A 54 9.21 -8.83 21.24
CA PRO A 54 8.20 -7.96 20.66
C PRO A 54 8.58 -6.49 20.84
N VAL A 55 8.14 -5.63 19.92
CA VAL A 55 8.44 -4.19 19.92
C VAL A 55 8.02 -3.51 21.23
N ARG A 56 6.95 -3.97 21.87
CA ARG A 56 6.46 -3.44 23.16
C ARG A 56 7.47 -3.55 24.32
N GLU A 57 8.44 -4.45 24.22
CA GLU A 57 9.49 -4.67 25.24
C GLU A 57 10.77 -3.88 24.92
N ARG A 58 10.84 -3.19 23.78
CA ARG A 58 11.99 -2.35 23.42
C ARG A 58 12.15 -1.22 24.43
N GLN A 59 13.40 -0.96 24.85
CA GLN A 59 13.72 0.15 25.76
C GLN A 59 13.20 1.48 25.20
N GLY A 60 12.49 2.22 26.06
CA GLY A 60 11.93 3.53 25.72
C GLY A 60 10.63 3.47 24.93
N TRP A 61 10.16 2.31 24.49
CA TRP A 61 8.95 2.19 23.70
C TRP A 61 7.69 2.59 24.47
N HIS A 62 6.81 3.32 23.80
CA HIS A 62 5.42 3.47 24.20
C HIS A 62 4.53 3.46 22.96
N SER A 63 3.23 3.19 23.15
CA SER A 63 2.25 3.29 22.07
C SER A 63 2.25 4.72 21.50
N PRO A 64 2.31 4.89 20.17
CA PRO A 64 2.27 6.22 19.55
C PRO A 64 0.93 6.93 19.81
N ARG A 65 0.98 8.20 20.22
CA ARG A 65 -0.19 9.06 20.43
C ARG A 65 -0.33 10.07 19.31
N ILE A 66 0.78 10.59 18.77
CA ILE A 66 0.79 11.47 17.60
C ILE A 66 1.60 10.81 16.50
N VAL A 67 0.98 10.63 15.34
CA VAL A 67 1.58 10.01 14.16
C VAL A 67 1.54 10.99 13.01
N LEU A 68 2.72 11.34 12.51
CA LEU A 68 2.87 12.17 11.31
C LEU A 68 2.72 11.31 10.06
N VAL A 69 1.93 11.77 9.10
CA VAL A 69 1.60 11.01 7.90
C VAL A 69 2.10 11.76 6.66
N ASN A 70 2.78 11.06 5.76
CA ASN A 70 3.21 11.61 4.48
C ASN A 70 1.97 12.05 3.65
N PRO A 71 1.99 13.25 3.03
CA PRO A 71 0.90 13.72 2.16
C PRO A 71 0.47 12.75 1.05
N GLU A 72 1.36 11.89 0.56
CA GLU A 72 1.02 10.84 -0.42
C GLU A 72 0.01 9.82 0.10
N LEU A 73 -0.18 9.74 1.42
CA LEU A 73 -1.15 8.87 2.09
C LEU A 73 -2.45 9.60 2.46
N HIS A 74 -2.70 10.81 1.96
CA HIS A 74 -3.89 11.61 2.30
C HIS A 74 -5.20 10.81 2.18
N GLU A 75 -5.40 10.12 1.05
CA GLU A 75 -6.60 9.31 0.79
C GLU A 75 -6.77 8.13 1.75
N LEU A 76 -5.67 7.63 2.32
CA LEU A 76 -5.69 6.51 3.27
C LEU A 76 -5.84 6.99 4.72
N LEU A 77 -5.70 8.28 5.00
CA LEU A 77 -5.73 8.83 6.35
C LEU A 77 -6.99 8.41 7.15
N PRO A 78 -8.22 8.41 6.58
CA PRO A 78 -9.40 7.93 7.30
C PRO A 78 -9.30 6.45 7.69
N GLN A 79 -8.79 5.60 6.81
CA GLN A 79 -8.63 4.17 7.06
C GLN A 79 -7.54 3.90 8.10
N LEU A 80 -6.43 4.63 8.03
CA LEU A 80 -5.36 4.57 9.03
C LEU A 80 -5.87 5.02 10.40
N GLN A 81 -6.71 6.07 10.46
CA GLN A 81 -7.29 6.57 11.70
C GLN A 81 -8.29 5.57 12.31
N GLN A 82 -9.04 4.85 11.48
CA GLN A 82 -9.90 3.74 11.94
C GLN A 82 -9.08 2.57 12.49
N ALA A 83 -7.94 2.25 11.88
CA ALA A 83 -7.05 1.18 12.33
C ALA A 83 -6.30 1.53 13.64
N ALA A 84 -6.06 2.81 13.90
CA ALA A 84 -5.38 3.31 15.09
C ALA A 84 -6.22 4.38 15.81
N PRO A 85 -7.39 4.04 16.39
CA PRO A 85 -8.33 5.01 16.93
C PRO A 85 -7.81 5.79 18.14
N HIS A 86 -6.79 5.26 18.83
CA HIS A 86 -6.18 5.89 20.01
C HIS A 86 -5.03 6.83 19.67
N ALA A 87 -4.57 6.85 18.42
CA ALA A 87 -3.54 7.75 17.94
C ALA A 87 -4.18 8.90 17.15
N LYS A 88 -3.63 10.10 17.28
CA LYS A 88 -3.94 11.25 16.43
C LYS A 88 -3.05 11.18 15.20
N LEU A 89 -3.64 10.84 14.05
CA LEU A 89 -2.94 10.84 12.77
C LEU A 89 -3.10 12.21 12.10
N ILE A 90 -2.00 12.81 11.71
CA ILE A 90 -1.98 14.16 11.14
C ILE A 90 -1.08 14.14 9.92
N GLU A 91 -1.59 14.65 8.80
CA GLU A 91 -0.74 14.88 7.64
C GLU A 91 0.37 15.89 8.00
N MET A 92 1.61 15.59 7.59
CA MET A 92 2.76 16.43 7.91
C MET A 92 2.57 17.89 7.50
N SER A 93 1.97 18.14 6.32
CA SER A 93 1.75 19.49 5.81
C SER A 93 0.83 20.34 6.71
N ALA A 94 -0.06 19.68 7.47
CA ALA A 94 -1.05 20.31 8.34
C ALA A 94 -0.64 20.30 9.82
N ALA A 95 0.50 19.68 10.18
CA ALA A 95 0.94 19.56 11.55
C ALA A 95 1.40 20.90 12.13
N SER A 96 0.82 21.30 13.26
CA SER A 96 1.32 22.45 14.02
C SER A 96 2.71 22.17 14.61
N ALA A 97 3.44 23.22 14.98
CA ALA A 97 4.75 23.07 15.62
C ALA A 97 4.69 22.24 16.91
N ARG A 98 3.59 22.32 17.66
CA ARG A 98 3.38 21.53 18.88
C ARG A 98 3.19 20.04 18.57
N GLU A 99 2.41 19.73 17.54
CA GLU A 99 2.18 18.34 17.12
C GLU A 99 3.44 17.72 16.52
N LEU A 100 4.17 18.49 15.70
CA LEU A 100 5.47 18.07 15.18
C LEU A 100 6.46 17.78 16.30
N ALA A 101 6.57 18.66 17.30
CA ALA A 101 7.47 18.44 18.44
C ALA A 101 7.08 17.23 19.30
N GLY A 102 5.78 16.95 19.41
CA GLY A 102 5.20 15.86 20.17
C GLY A 102 4.98 14.56 19.39
N ALA A 103 5.40 14.49 18.13
CA ALA A 103 5.20 13.31 17.30
C ALA A 103 6.02 12.12 17.81
N ASP A 104 5.33 10.99 18.00
CA ASP A 104 5.91 9.74 18.51
C ASP A 104 6.31 8.79 17.35
N ALA A 105 5.56 8.85 16.24
CA ALA A 105 5.82 8.07 15.04
C ALA A 105 5.60 8.85 13.73
N ALA A 106 6.15 8.31 12.65
CA ALA A 106 6.02 8.86 11.30
C ALA A 106 5.77 7.75 10.26
N LEU A 107 4.81 7.97 9.37
CA LEU A 107 4.51 7.11 8.23
C LEU A 107 4.97 7.79 6.94
N GLY A 108 6.06 7.30 6.36
CA GLY A 108 6.64 7.80 5.10
C GLY A 108 7.40 9.13 5.22
N VAL A 109 7.68 9.59 6.44
CA VAL A 109 8.34 10.88 6.68
C VAL A 109 9.66 10.65 7.43
N CYS A 110 10.77 11.14 6.87
CA CYS A 110 12.11 11.03 7.47
C CYS A 110 13.05 12.17 7.01
N SER A 111 12.56 13.41 7.02
CA SER A 111 13.38 14.58 6.66
C SER A 111 14.16 15.13 7.85
N ALA A 112 15.28 15.81 7.59
CA ALA A 112 16.11 16.43 8.62
C ALA A 112 15.32 17.42 9.50
N GLU A 113 14.40 18.19 8.90
CA GLU A 113 13.52 19.10 9.63
C GLU A 113 12.70 18.35 10.69
N VAL A 114 12.03 17.27 10.28
CA VAL A 114 11.16 16.49 11.15
C VAL A 114 11.97 15.83 12.25
N LEU A 115 13.09 15.20 11.90
CA LEU A 115 13.98 14.58 12.88
C LEU A 115 14.54 15.59 13.88
N SER A 116 14.83 16.82 13.44
CA SER A 116 15.34 17.86 14.33
C SER A 116 14.27 18.40 15.28
N LYS A 117 13.01 18.54 14.86
CA LYS A 117 11.91 19.09 15.66
C LYS A 117 11.16 18.04 16.50
N ALA A 118 10.90 16.86 15.96
CA ALA A 118 10.21 15.76 16.65
C ALA A 118 11.15 15.04 17.61
N LYS A 119 11.33 15.60 18.81
CA LYS A 119 12.26 15.06 19.82
C LYS A 119 11.78 13.74 20.42
N GLN A 120 10.47 13.49 20.39
CA GLN A 120 9.84 12.27 20.91
C GLN A 120 9.71 11.16 19.85
N LEU A 121 10.19 11.39 18.61
CA LEU A 121 10.02 10.42 17.53
C LEU A 121 10.82 9.14 17.81
N GLN A 122 10.11 8.01 17.91
CA GLN A 122 10.70 6.70 18.20
C GLN A 122 10.58 5.72 17.04
N TRP A 123 9.56 5.90 16.19
CA TRP A 123 9.24 4.95 15.11
C TRP A 123 9.03 5.65 13.77
N ILE A 124 9.66 5.10 12.73
CA ILE A 124 9.44 5.47 11.33
C ILE A 124 9.00 4.22 10.57
N GLN A 125 7.82 4.27 9.99
CA GLN A 125 7.39 3.32 8.95
C GLN A 125 7.74 3.91 7.59
N TRP A 126 8.69 3.30 6.90
CA TRP A 126 9.08 3.70 5.56
C TRP A 126 8.18 3.01 4.52
N LEU A 127 7.78 3.74 3.48
CA LEU A 127 6.81 3.28 2.47
C LEU A 127 7.49 2.61 1.25
N ALA A 128 8.72 2.14 1.42
CA ALA A 128 9.46 1.42 0.39
C ALA A 128 10.24 0.26 1.00
N ALA A 129 10.78 -0.63 0.17
CA ALA A 129 11.69 -1.69 0.61
C ALA A 129 13.08 -1.12 0.97
N GLY A 130 13.66 -0.28 0.10
CA GLY A 130 14.93 0.42 0.34
C GLY A 130 14.76 1.57 1.32
N VAL A 131 15.67 1.69 2.29
CA VAL A 131 15.60 2.66 3.40
C VAL A 131 16.74 3.69 3.39
N GLU A 132 17.57 3.68 2.34
CA GLU A 132 18.85 4.39 2.25
C GLU A 132 18.67 5.89 2.53
N ARG A 133 17.64 6.51 1.95
CA ARG A 133 17.33 7.94 2.12
C ARG A 133 17.05 8.32 3.58
N CYS A 134 16.49 7.40 4.37
CA CYS A 134 16.18 7.65 5.78
C CYS A 134 17.37 7.33 6.68
N VAL A 135 18.05 6.21 6.48
CA VAL A 135 19.20 5.82 7.33
C VAL A 135 20.45 6.67 7.12
N GLN A 136 20.51 7.44 6.03
CA GLN A 136 21.54 8.47 5.80
C GLN A 136 21.34 9.70 6.69
N GLN A 137 20.17 9.89 7.30
CA GLN A 137 19.95 10.96 8.27
C GLN A 137 20.68 10.62 9.59
N PRO A 138 21.66 11.42 10.05
CA PRO A 138 22.46 11.08 11.23
C PRO A 138 21.62 10.83 12.48
N LEU A 139 20.58 11.65 12.67
CA LEU A 139 19.67 11.59 13.82
C LEU A 139 18.93 10.25 13.96
N VAL A 140 18.69 9.52 12.86
CA VAL A 140 18.03 8.19 12.91
C VAL A 140 18.92 7.20 13.65
N ARG A 141 20.23 7.22 13.35
CA ARG A 141 21.23 6.36 14.00
C ARG A 141 21.52 6.81 15.42
N GLU A 142 21.78 8.11 15.62
CA GLU A 142 22.13 8.69 16.92
C GLU A 142 21.05 8.44 17.98
N ARG A 143 19.77 8.55 17.61
CA ARG A 143 18.65 8.32 18.52
C ARG A 143 18.16 6.88 18.55
N ARG A 144 18.80 5.97 17.80
CA ARG A 144 18.44 4.54 17.70
C ARG A 144 16.94 4.33 17.41
N MET A 145 16.40 5.11 16.47
CA MET A 145 14.98 5.05 16.12
C MET A 145 14.63 3.67 15.54
N LEU A 146 13.42 3.18 15.82
CA LEU A 146 12.88 2.01 15.15
C LEU A 146 12.52 2.40 13.71
N LEU A 147 13.22 1.83 12.74
CA LEU A 147 12.90 1.99 11.32
C LEU A 147 12.35 0.67 10.78
N THR A 148 11.16 0.74 10.21
CA THR A 148 10.48 -0.37 9.54
C THR A 148 10.26 -0.01 8.08
N ASN A 149 10.10 -1.01 7.21
CA ASN A 149 9.97 -0.82 5.78
C ASN A 149 8.82 -1.69 5.22
N LEU A 150 8.61 -1.64 3.91
CA LEU A 150 7.65 -2.49 3.21
C LEU A 150 8.36 -3.62 2.45
N GLN A 151 9.26 -4.34 3.12
CA GLN A 151 9.92 -5.49 2.50
C GLN A 151 8.89 -6.54 2.04
N ARG A 152 9.19 -7.18 0.91
CA ARG A 152 8.42 -8.31 0.33
C ARG A 152 6.98 -8.03 -0.11
N THR A 153 6.46 -6.81 0.04
CA THR A 153 5.08 -6.48 -0.38
C THR A 153 4.91 -6.28 -1.88
N MET A 154 5.97 -5.85 -2.59
CA MET A 154 5.88 -5.45 -4.00
C MET A 154 6.41 -6.50 -4.99
N GLY A 155 6.72 -7.72 -4.52
CA GLY A 155 7.31 -8.78 -5.35
C GLY A 155 6.52 -9.07 -6.64
N PRO A 156 5.21 -9.34 -6.58
CA PRO A 156 4.39 -9.59 -7.76
C PRO A 156 4.37 -8.41 -8.75
N SER A 157 4.11 -7.19 -8.26
CA SER A 157 4.06 -5.99 -9.11
C SER A 157 5.40 -5.72 -9.81
N MET A 158 6.52 -5.94 -9.13
CA MET A 158 7.86 -5.81 -9.74
C MET A 158 8.10 -6.90 -10.80
N ALA A 159 7.68 -8.13 -10.57
CA ALA A 159 7.80 -9.21 -11.54
C ALA A 159 6.99 -8.92 -12.81
N GLU A 160 5.74 -8.46 -12.65
CA GLU A 160 4.88 -8.04 -13.76
C GLU A 160 5.51 -6.90 -14.57
N HIS A 161 6.05 -5.89 -13.89
CA HIS A 161 6.72 -4.77 -14.53
C HIS A 161 7.92 -5.24 -15.35
N VAL A 162 8.81 -6.07 -14.78
CA VAL A 162 9.99 -6.59 -15.48
C VAL A 162 9.61 -7.42 -16.71
N LEU A 163 8.61 -8.30 -16.58
CA LEU A 163 8.10 -9.07 -17.72
C LEU A 163 7.48 -8.16 -18.79
N GLY A 164 6.74 -7.13 -18.39
CA GLY A 164 6.19 -6.11 -19.29
C GLY A 164 7.29 -5.38 -20.05
N MET A 165 8.32 -4.88 -19.36
CA MET A 165 9.49 -4.24 -19.96
C MET A 165 10.22 -5.18 -20.94
N MET A 166 10.42 -6.43 -20.54
CA MET A 166 11.06 -7.43 -21.39
C MET A 166 10.29 -7.63 -22.69
N LEU A 167 8.96 -7.72 -22.64
CA LEU A 167 8.10 -7.84 -23.82
C LEU A 167 8.14 -6.57 -24.68
N VAL A 168 8.04 -5.39 -24.06
CA VAL A 168 8.11 -4.10 -24.78
C VAL A 168 9.39 -4.02 -25.60
N LEU A 169 10.53 -4.31 -24.99
CA LEU A 169 11.84 -4.23 -25.66
C LEU A 169 12.06 -5.36 -26.66
N SER A 170 11.69 -6.61 -26.32
CA SER A 170 11.97 -7.79 -27.16
C SER A 170 11.02 -7.92 -28.37
N ARG A 171 9.88 -7.22 -28.34
CA ARG A 171 8.88 -7.22 -29.42
C ARG A 171 8.72 -5.86 -30.09
N HIS A 172 9.59 -4.90 -29.75
CA HIS A 172 9.54 -3.53 -30.28
C HIS A 172 8.15 -2.88 -30.13
N LEU A 173 7.45 -3.16 -29.01
CA LEU A 173 6.11 -2.61 -28.80
C LEU A 173 6.16 -1.09 -28.69
N ASP A 174 7.27 -0.55 -28.16
CA ASP A 174 7.54 0.87 -28.09
C ASP A 174 7.59 1.54 -29.48
N TYR A 175 8.09 0.83 -30.50
CA TYR A 175 8.09 1.29 -31.89
C TYR A 175 6.68 1.29 -32.48
N PHE A 176 5.96 0.17 -32.39
CA PHE A 176 4.62 0.06 -32.98
C PHE A 176 3.60 1.00 -32.34
N LEU A 177 3.70 1.24 -31.02
CA LEU A 177 2.88 2.24 -30.33
C LEU A 177 3.07 3.65 -30.91
N LYS A 178 4.32 4.04 -31.22
CA LYS A 178 4.60 5.34 -31.87
C LYS A 178 4.06 5.40 -33.29
N GLN A 179 4.12 4.30 -34.04
CA GLN A 179 3.57 4.26 -35.41
C GLN A 179 2.05 4.34 -35.44
N GLN A 180 1.34 3.79 -34.45
CA GLN A 180 -0.12 3.87 -34.38
C GLN A 180 -0.64 5.28 -34.04
N GLN A 181 0.19 6.11 -33.40
CA GLN A 181 -0.18 7.48 -33.01
C GLN A 181 -0.01 8.51 -34.13
N GLN A 182 0.51 8.08 -35.28
CA GLN A 182 0.67 8.91 -36.50
C GLN A 182 -0.56 8.74 -37.39
#